data_AF-A0AAU4RCN9-F1
#
_entry.id   AF-A0AAU4RCN9-F1
#
_cell.length_a   1.000
_cell.length_b   1.000
_cell.length_c   1.000
_cell.angle_alpha   90.00
_cell.angle_beta   90.00
_cell.angle_gamma   90.00
#
_symmetry.space_group_name_H-M   'P 1'
#
loop_
_entity.id
_entity.type
_entity.pdbx_description
1 polymer ?
#
loop_
_entity_poly.entity_id
_entity_poly.type
_entity_poly.pdbx_seq_one_letter_code
_entity_poly.pdbx_strand_id
1 'polypeptide(L)'
;MSNVPAKGRQVIQGIDASGGRPVEYRFSHAKSGNRHLTVVFANLFAPDDYGWATGVLDNLRSNILWIRDRFDGRNTYYLCNGMDFAVERSVIGLISKVVRSLGLTPGDVTLWGSSKGGSAALYFGLRYGFGNIVASVPQIAIGTFVRDVYPDTGRHMLGEAMAEDDVRTLDAILPDLLASGANPNANIYLVSSPQDEQYRGQVEPYLGLLQRYQNFNFIFSESPFITDHGKVTQRNTPPLLGIAYLLVEGIAPRLGITQHSYEEPEADRSGIDSFLKSTSVVQGSLATPVVIAPGPHDLLPVAGVRFTGHAPGAVRVSIWEHGTYLSSAPVGEDGGWTWAKDTLWSPGEHLVRLFAVDPNGYQSERTDARFTVSEHVAAQPPGPGSGHAAGTVAGQLPVPLVQRPEAYRQLAEAQVAFAGVAAGAVQVGFREDGVFLGSCAVAPDGRWSWEPGWTWAGGMHTVEVFAADAAGGESPAAAVPFAVPNIPTGAAAAGY
;
A
#
# COMPACT_ATOMS: atom_id res chain seq x y z
N MET A 1 -2.55 3.91 26.28
CA MET A 1 -2.31 2.61 25.63
C MET A 1 -3.21 2.55 24.40
N SER A 2 -2.67 2.84 23.21
CA SER A 2 -3.44 2.79 21.97
C SER A 2 -3.58 1.33 21.52
N ASN A 3 -4.79 0.79 21.58
CA ASN A 3 -5.15 -0.45 20.87
C ASN A 3 -5.20 -0.14 19.38
N VAL A 4 -4.04 -0.20 18.72
CA VAL A 4 -4.01 -0.42 17.27
C VAL A 4 -4.34 -1.90 17.08
N PRO A 5 -5.47 -2.26 16.45
CA PRO A 5 -5.74 -3.66 16.15
C PRO A 5 -4.62 -4.19 15.25
N ALA A 6 -4.06 -5.34 15.59
CA ALA A 6 -2.99 -5.96 14.83
C ALA A 6 -3.39 -6.06 13.34
N LYS A 7 -2.60 -5.45 12.45
CA LYS A 7 -2.72 -5.62 11.00
C LYS A 7 -2.45 -7.08 10.67
N GLY A 8 -3.48 -7.92 10.61
CA GLY A 8 -3.33 -9.34 10.27
C GLY A 8 -4.64 -10.10 10.38
N ARG A 9 -4.73 -11.25 9.70
CA ARG A 9 -5.85 -12.17 9.90
C ARG A 9 -5.72 -12.85 11.26
N GLN A 10 -6.83 -13.14 11.93
CA GLN A 10 -6.79 -14.02 13.10
C GLN A 10 -6.42 -15.45 12.64
N VAL A 11 -5.40 -16.01 13.26
CA VAL A 11 -4.88 -17.35 12.95
C VAL A 11 -5.08 -18.27 14.15
N ILE A 12 -5.73 -19.40 13.91
CA ILE A 12 -5.95 -20.49 14.86
C ILE A 12 -4.87 -21.54 14.60
N GLN A 13 -4.26 -22.06 15.66
CA GLN A 13 -3.32 -23.19 15.58
C GLN A 13 -3.99 -24.44 16.12
N GLY A 14 -3.71 -25.60 15.53
CA GLY A 14 -4.29 -26.86 15.96
C GLY A 14 -3.51 -28.09 15.52
N ILE A 15 -3.89 -29.23 16.10
CA ILE A 15 -3.37 -30.55 15.75
C ILE A 15 -4.58 -31.45 15.51
N ASP A 16 -4.72 -32.02 14.31
CA ASP A 16 -5.69 -33.08 14.05
C ASP A 16 -5.08 -34.45 14.35
N ALA A 17 -5.53 -35.07 15.43
CA ALA A 17 -5.07 -36.39 15.87
C ALA A 17 -6.06 -37.52 15.54
N SER A 18 -7.06 -37.26 14.69
CA SER A 18 -8.06 -38.27 14.33
C SER A 18 -7.64 -39.19 13.17
N GLY A 19 -6.47 -38.94 12.56
CA GLY A 19 -5.82 -39.83 11.59
C GLY A 19 -4.84 -40.80 12.24
N GLY A 20 -4.12 -41.58 11.41
CA GLY A 20 -3.06 -42.47 11.89
C GLY A 20 -1.80 -41.74 12.36
N ARG A 21 -1.63 -40.47 11.96
CA ARG A 21 -0.53 -39.59 12.38
C ARG A 21 -1.10 -38.20 12.71
N PRO A 22 -0.69 -37.56 13.83
CA PRO A 22 -1.13 -36.19 14.14
C PRO A 22 -0.66 -35.19 13.09
N VAL A 23 -1.56 -34.33 12.61
CA VAL A 23 -1.26 -33.30 11.60
C VAL A 23 -1.35 -31.92 12.22
N GLU A 24 -0.23 -31.20 12.24
CA GLU A 24 -0.19 -29.82 12.71
C GLU A 24 -0.66 -28.84 11.63
N TYR A 25 -1.55 -27.91 11.99
CA TYR A 25 -2.11 -26.95 11.05
C TYR A 25 -2.31 -25.55 11.65
N ARG A 26 -2.41 -24.57 10.75
CA ARG A 26 -2.94 -23.24 11.02
C ARG A 26 -4.18 -23.00 10.18
N PHE A 27 -5.13 -22.26 10.71
CA PHE A 27 -6.37 -21.93 10.01
C PHE A 27 -6.73 -20.46 10.20
N SER A 28 -7.25 -19.84 9.14
CA SER A 28 -7.86 -18.52 9.21
C SER A 28 -9.18 -18.48 8.45
N HIS A 29 -10.21 -17.91 9.08
CA HIS A 29 -11.54 -17.76 8.49
C HIS A 29 -11.54 -16.76 7.34
N ALA A 30 -12.35 -17.05 6.31
CA ALA A 30 -12.63 -16.15 5.21
C ALA A 30 -13.09 -14.76 5.67
N LYS A 31 -12.82 -13.75 4.85
CA LYS A 31 -13.31 -12.38 5.01
C LYS A 31 -14.57 -12.18 4.16
N SER A 32 -15.51 -11.40 4.69
CA SER A 32 -16.70 -10.95 3.95
C SER A 32 -17.49 -12.09 3.28
N GLY A 33 -17.64 -13.22 3.98
CA GLY A 33 -18.49 -14.34 3.56
C GLY A 33 -18.00 -15.17 2.37
N ASN A 34 -16.75 -15.00 1.92
CA ASN A 34 -16.21 -15.79 0.81
C ASN A 34 -16.24 -17.30 1.11
N ARG A 35 -16.66 -18.09 0.12
CA ARG A 35 -16.85 -19.55 0.23
C ARG A 35 -15.75 -20.36 -0.46
N HIS A 36 -14.51 -19.88 -0.42
CA HIS A 36 -13.37 -20.58 -0.98
C HIS A 36 -12.43 -21.07 0.13
N LEU A 37 -11.73 -22.17 -0.09
CA LEU A 37 -10.66 -22.66 0.79
C LEU A 37 -9.33 -22.74 0.02
N THR A 38 -8.31 -22.05 0.53
CA THR A 38 -6.93 -22.19 0.07
C THR A 38 -6.18 -23.10 1.04
N VAL A 39 -5.74 -24.27 0.58
CA VAL A 39 -4.90 -25.19 1.36
C VAL A 39 -3.45 -24.98 0.95
N VAL A 40 -2.60 -24.64 1.91
CA VAL A 40 -1.21 -24.27 1.68
C VAL A 40 -0.28 -25.33 2.26
N PHE A 41 0.60 -25.85 1.43
CA PHE A 41 1.63 -26.81 1.80
C PHE A 41 2.98 -26.09 1.96
N ALA A 42 3.64 -26.33 3.09
CA ALA A 42 4.98 -25.86 3.42
C ALA A 42 6.06 -26.39 2.47
N ASN A 43 7.09 -25.55 2.28
CA ASN A 43 8.29 -25.89 1.53
C ASN A 43 9.24 -26.77 2.37
N LEU A 44 10.36 -27.21 1.79
CA LEU A 44 11.29 -28.14 2.42
C LEU A 44 12.27 -27.47 3.41
N PHE A 45 12.56 -26.18 3.23
CA PHE A 45 13.65 -25.47 3.92
C PHE A 45 13.31 -25.00 5.34
N ALA A 46 12.04 -25.06 5.73
CA ALA A 46 11.60 -24.68 7.05
C ALA A 46 10.54 -25.69 7.55
N PRO A 47 10.97 -26.85 8.10
CA PRO A 47 10.05 -27.89 8.61
C PRO A 47 9.17 -27.41 9.78
N ASP A 48 9.58 -26.33 10.45
CA ASP A 48 8.78 -25.65 11.47
C ASP A 48 7.89 -24.51 10.93
N ASP A 49 7.98 -24.19 9.64
CA ASP A 49 7.14 -23.21 8.96
C ASP A 49 5.86 -23.85 8.38
N TYR A 50 4.90 -22.99 8.06
CA TYR A 50 3.60 -23.35 7.48
C TYR A 50 3.52 -23.04 5.98
N GLY A 51 4.61 -22.54 5.37
CA GLY A 51 4.68 -22.18 3.95
C GLY A 51 3.84 -20.97 3.60
N TRP A 52 4.42 -19.94 3.01
CA TRP A 52 3.69 -18.73 2.61
C TRP A 52 2.89 -18.04 3.74
N ALA A 53 3.10 -18.46 5.01
CA ALA A 53 2.49 -17.89 6.21
C ALA A 53 3.26 -16.65 6.70
N THR A 54 3.76 -15.85 5.76
CA THR A 54 4.58 -14.65 5.97
C THR A 54 3.76 -13.35 5.89
N GLY A 55 2.43 -13.46 5.84
CA GLY A 55 1.50 -12.35 5.62
C GLY A 55 1.17 -12.10 4.14
N VAL A 56 1.88 -12.74 3.20
CA VAL A 56 1.66 -12.59 1.75
C VAL A 56 0.24 -12.97 1.32
N LEU A 57 -0.40 -13.90 2.03
CA LEU A 57 -1.78 -14.34 1.77
C LEU A 57 -2.83 -13.65 2.64
N ASP A 58 -2.45 -12.70 3.51
CA ASP A 58 -3.35 -12.10 4.50
C ASP A 58 -4.49 -11.29 3.89
N ASN A 59 -4.29 -10.81 2.66
CA ASN A 59 -5.29 -10.04 1.93
C ASN A 59 -6.23 -10.90 1.09
N LEU A 60 -5.98 -12.21 0.96
CA LEU A 60 -6.96 -13.12 0.36
C LEU A 60 -8.24 -13.13 1.19
N ARG A 61 -9.39 -13.22 0.52
CA ARG A 61 -10.71 -13.30 1.17
C ARG A 61 -11.10 -14.73 1.55
N SER A 62 -10.45 -15.75 1.01
CA SER A 62 -10.75 -17.17 1.27
C SER A 62 -10.48 -17.60 2.70
N ASN A 63 -11.04 -18.75 3.11
CA ASN A 63 -10.51 -19.51 4.24
C ASN A 63 -9.11 -20.00 3.85
N ILE A 64 -8.18 -20.03 4.80
CA ILE A 64 -6.83 -20.54 4.55
C ILE A 64 -6.50 -21.62 5.58
N LEU A 65 -6.12 -22.79 5.09
CA LEU A 65 -5.60 -23.90 5.88
C LEU A 65 -4.14 -24.12 5.51
N TRP A 66 -3.23 -23.82 6.42
CA TRP A 66 -1.82 -24.17 6.25
C TRP A 66 -1.52 -25.49 6.95
N ILE A 67 -0.85 -26.41 6.25
CA ILE A 67 -0.49 -27.71 6.77
C ILE A 67 1.02 -27.81 6.85
N ARG A 68 1.51 -28.06 8.06
CA ARG A 68 2.93 -28.25 8.31
C ARG A 68 3.35 -29.69 8.03
N ASP A 69 4.52 -29.86 7.42
CA ASP A 69 5.10 -31.18 7.18
C ASP A 69 6.09 -31.54 8.28
N ARG A 70 5.57 -31.89 9.45
CA ARG A 70 6.40 -32.33 10.57
C ARG A 70 5.83 -33.59 11.17
N PHE A 71 6.33 -34.73 10.71
CA PHE A 71 5.94 -36.05 11.21
C PHE A 71 7.17 -36.73 11.78
N ASP A 72 7.14 -37.01 13.08
CA ASP A 72 8.29 -37.50 13.85
C ASP A 72 9.53 -36.58 13.71
N GLY A 73 9.27 -35.26 13.66
CA GLY A 73 10.29 -34.21 13.65
C GLY A 73 10.91 -33.89 12.29
N ARG A 74 10.48 -34.56 11.20
CA ARG A 74 11.06 -34.37 9.86
C ARG A 74 9.98 -34.23 8.77
N ASN A 75 10.41 -33.76 7.60
CA ASN A 75 9.59 -33.66 6.39
C ASN A 75 9.29 -35.06 5.82
N THR A 76 8.12 -35.21 5.22
CA THR A 76 7.64 -36.47 4.63
C THR A 76 7.07 -36.30 3.22
N TYR A 77 7.20 -35.10 2.64
CA TYR A 77 6.49 -34.69 1.41
C TYR A 77 4.96 -34.80 1.54
N TYR A 78 4.44 -34.87 2.77
CA TYR A 78 3.05 -35.21 3.08
C TYR A 78 2.63 -36.61 2.59
N LEU A 79 3.59 -37.48 2.27
CA LEU A 79 3.36 -38.80 1.69
C LEU A 79 3.59 -39.92 2.72
N CYS A 80 4.82 -40.09 3.19
CA CYS A 80 5.18 -41.26 3.99
C CYS A 80 6.34 -41.02 4.97
N ASN A 81 6.39 -41.86 6.01
CA ASN A 81 7.54 -42.03 6.89
C ASN A 81 7.94 -43.52 6.86
N GLY A 82 9.15 -43.86 6.42
CA GLY A 82 9.60 -45.25 6.24
C GLY A 82 8.66 -46.08 5.36
N MET A 83 8.20 -45.50 4.24
CA MET A 83 7.20 -46.05 3.32
C MET A 83 5.81 -46.33 3.93
N ASP A 84 5.55 -45.89 5.17
CA ASP A 84 4.20 -45.86 5.76
C ASP A 84 3.42 -44.61 5.29
N PHE A 85 2.47 -44.83 4.39
CA PHE A 85 1.58 -43.80 3.86
C PHE A 85 0.43 -43.38 4.82
N ALA A 86 0.50 -43.71 6.11
CA ALA A 86 -0.44 -43.19 7.11
C ALA A 86 -0.38 -41.66 7.23
N VAL A 87 0.77 -41.06 6.92
CA VAL A 87 0.94 -39.61 6.83
C VAL A 87 -0.02 -39.03 5.79
N GLU A 88 0.04 -39.52 4.55
CA GLU A 88 -0.81 -39.09 3.45
C GLU A 88 -2.30 -39.17 3.79
N ARG A 89 -2.73 -40.32 4.34
CA ARG A 89 -4.12 -40.54 4.78
C ARG A 89 -4.56 -39.56 5.87
N SER A 90 -3.65 -39.17 6.75
CA SER A 90 -3.94 -38.21 7.83
C SER A 90 -4.08 -36.78 7.28
N VAL A 91 -3.21 -36.40 6.34
CA VAL A 91 -3.25 -35.08 5.68
C VAL A 91 -4.55 -34.90 4.89
N ILE A 92 -4.92 -35.85 4.03
CA ILE A 92 -6.21 -35.76 3.31
C ILE A 92 -7.40 -35.84 4.27
N GLY A 93 -7.28 -36.60 5.37
CA GLY A 93 -8.28 -36.67 6.43
C GLY A 93 -8.55 -35.30 7.05
N LEU A 94 -7.51 -34.53 7.37
CA LEU A 94 -7.64 -33.15 7.86
C LEU A 94 -8.32 -32.26 6.81
N ILE A 95 -7.81 -32.23 5.58
CA ILE A 95 -8.34 -31.38 4.49
C ILE A 95 -9.85 -31.66 4.30
N SER A 96 -10.22 -32.93 4.21
CA SER A 96 -11.61 -33.35 3.99
C SER A 96 -12.55 -32.93 5.11
N LYS A 97 -12.09 -32.98 6.39
CA LYS A 97 -12.87 -32.51 7.54
C LYS A 97 -13.05 -31.00 7.53
N VAL A 98 -12.03 -30.24 7.16
CA VAL A 98 -12.11 -28.78 7.04
C VAL A 98 -13.08 -28.39 5.92
N VAL A 99 -12.95 -28.99 4.74
CA VAL A 99 -13.86 -28.78 3.60
C VAL A 99 -15.31 -29.06 4.01
N ARG A 100 -15.57 -30.20 4.66
CA ARG A 100 -16.91 -30.56 5.13
C ARG A 100 -17.44 -29.60 6.20
N SER A 101 -16.61 -29.22 7.16
CA SER A 101 -17.00 -28.30 8.25
C SER A 101 -17.33 -26.90 7.75
N LEU A 102 -16.71 -26.47 6.65
CA LEU A 102 -17.02 -25.20 5.98
C LEU A 102 -18.23 -25.31 5.02
N GLY A 103 -18.78 -26.51 4.83
CA GLY A 103 -19.86 -26.75 3.85
C GLY A 103 -19.41 -26.50 2.40
N LEU A 104 -18.16 -26.81 2.09
CA LEU A 104 -17.55 -26.64 0.77
C LEU A 104 -17.47 -27.99 0.03
N THR A 105 -17.24 -27.92 -1.27
CA THR A 105 -16.94 -29.06 -2.14
C THR A 105 -15.48 -29.02 -2.59
N PRO A 106 -14.90 -30.12 -3.12
CA PRO A 106 -13.56 -30.08 -3.70
C PRO A 106 -13.36 -29.04 -4.81
N GLY A 107 -14.44 -28.63 -5.50
CA GLY A 107 -14.41 -27.57 -6.51
C GLY A 107 -14.15 -26.17 -5.94
N ASP A 108 -14.48 -25.95 -4.66
CA ASP A 108 -14.31 -24.67 -3.95
C ASP A 108 -12.93 -24.55 -3.27
N VAL A 109 -11.98 -25.41 -3.68
CA VAL A 109 -10.67 -25.54 -3.03
C VAL A 109 -9.54 -25.24 -4.02
N THR A 110 -8.57 -24.46 -3.55
CA THR A 110 -7.26 -24.31 -4.20
C THR A 110 -6.20 -24.98 -3.34
N LEU A 111 -5.48 -25.94 -3.91
CA LEU A 111 -4.25 -26.45 -3.32
C LEU A 111 -3.07 -25.62 -3.81
N TRP A 112 -2.20 -25.24 -2.89
CA TRP A 112 -1.15 -24.27 -3.14
C TRP A 112 0.18 -24.71 -2.52
N GLY A 113 1.26 -24.61 -3.28
CA GLY A 113 2.60 -24.74 -2.72
C GLY A 113 3.72 -24.51 -3.71
N SER A 114 4.94 -24.49 -3.19
CA SER A 114 6.18 -24.40 -3.96
C SER A 114 7.15 -25.51 -3.58
N SER A 115 7.99 -25.96 -4.53
CA SER A 115 8.92 -27.08 -4.33
C SER A 115 8.15 -28.31 -3.81
N LYS A 116 8.54 -28.87 -2.66
CA LYS A 116 7.82 -29.93 -1.94
C LYS A 116 6.31 -29.66 -1.81
N GLY A 117 5.93 -28.43 -1.49
CA GLY A 117 4.53 -28.04 -1.37
C GLY A 117 3.81 -28.03 -2.72
N GLY A 118 4.52 -27.72 -3.81
CA GLY A 118 4.01 -27.82 -5.17
C GLY A 118 3.76 -29.27 -5.57
N SER A 119 4.68 -30.18 -5.21
CA SER A 119 4.51 -31.63 -5.39
C SER A 119 3.28 -32.14 -4.65
N ALA A 120 3.08 -31.72 -3.40
CA ALA A 120 1.90 -32.06 -2.61
C ALA A 120 0.61 -31.49 -3.22
N ALA A 121 0.62 -30.23 -3.66
CA ALA A 121 -0.54 -29.62 -4.33
C ALA A 121 -0.94 -30.40 -5.59
N LEU A 122 0.02 -30.81 -6.43
CA LEU A 122 -0.22 -31.68 -7.58
C LEU A 122 -0.78 -33.04 -7.15
N TYR A 123 -0.12 -33.71 -6.22
CA TYR A 123 -0.50 -35.05 -5.78
C TYR A 123 -1.92 -35.09 -5.20
N PHE A 124 -2.19 -34.27 -4.20
CA PHE A 124 -3.51 -34.26 -3.55
C PHE A 124 -4.59 -33.74 -4.50
N GLY A 125 -4.26 -32.77 -5.35
CA GLY A 125 -5.21 -32.17 -6.27
C GLY A 125 -5.68 -33.15 -7.33
N LEU A 126 -4.74 -33.88 -7.92
CA LEU A 126 -5.02 -34.88 -8.95
C LEU A 126 -5.66 -36.14 -8.36
N ARG A 127 -5.15 -36.64 -7.23
CA ARG A 127 -5.62 -37.90 -6.62
C ARG A 127 -7.00 -37.77 -5.98
N TYR A 128 -7.30 -36.62 -5.36
CA TYR A 128 -8.51 -36.43 -4.56
C TYR A 128 -9.53 -35.47 -5.19
N GLY A 129 -9.30 -34.99 -6.42
CA GLY A 129 -10.31 -34.29 -7.20
C GLY A 129 -10.54 -32.83 -6.79
N PHE A 130 -9.53 -32.14 -6.26
CA PHE A 130 -9.67 -30.71 -5.94
C PHE A 130 -9.60 -29.85 -7.21
N GLY A 131 -10.43 -28.80 -7.26
CA GLY A 131 -10.68 -28.03 -8.48
C GLY A 131 -9.49 -27.24 -8.99
N ASN A 132 -8.71 -26.64 -8.10
CA ASN A 132 -7.59 -25.76 -8.47
C ASN A 132 -6.28 -26.21 -7.83
N ILE A 133 -5.22 -26.24 -8.63
CA ILE A 133 -3.87 -26.63 -8.23
C ILE A 133 -2.92 -25.53 -8.66
N VAL A 134 -2.24 -24.92 -7.69
CA VAL A 134 -1.19 -23.92 -7.93
C VAL A 134 0.13 -24.47 -7.39
N ALA A 135 1.03 -24.82 -8.30
CA ALA A 135 2.32 -25.43 -7.99
C ALA A 135 3.46 -24.60 -8.59
N SER A 136 4.35 -24.11 -7.74
CA SER A 136 5.59 -23.45 -8.18
C SER A 136 6.76 -24.42 -8.05
N VAL A 137 7.53 -24.62 -9.13
CA VAL A 137 8.75 -25.43 -9.19
C VAL A 137 8.67 -26.78 -8.44
N PRO A 138 7.64 -27.62 -8.69
CA PRO A 138 7.46 -28.86 -7.96
C PRO A 138 8.55 -29.88 -8.29
N GLN A 139 8.91 -30.71 -7.30
CA GLN A 139 9.65 -31.94 -7.55
C GLN A 139 8.68 -33.06 -7.96
N ILE A 140 8.83 -33.61 -9.17
CA ILE A 140 7.97 -34.69 -9.66
C ILE A 140 8.61 -36.06 -9.39
N ALA A 141 9.94 -36.20 -9.58
CA ALA A 141 10.69 -37.41 -9.22
C ALA A 141 11.15 -37.30 -7.75
N ILE A 142 10.21 -37.56 -6.83
CA ILE A 142 10.40 -37.32 -5.40
C ILE A 142 11.46 -38.25 -4.80
N GLY A 143 11.41 -39.54 -5.08
CA GLY A 143 12.29 -40.56 -4.49
C GLY A 143 13.75 -40.29 -4.78
N THR A 144 14.10 -40.15 -6.06
CA THR A 144 15.46 -39.82 -6.49
C THR A 144 15.91 -38.47 -5.89
N PHE A 145 15.03 -37.47 -5.89
CA PHE A 145 15.36 -36.16 -5.33
C PHE A 145 15.68 -36.20 -3.84
N VAL A 146 14.86 -36.86 -3.02
CA VAL A 146 15.10 -36.95 -1.58
C VAL A 146 16.28 -37.87 -1.24
N ARG A 147 16.58 -38.87 -2.07
CA ARG A 147 17.80 -39.69 -1.91
C ARG A 147 19.06 -38.88 -2.18
N ASP A 148 19.09 -38.17 -3.31
CA ASP A 148 20.34 -37.60 -3.84
C ASP A 148 20.60 -36.17 -3.38
N VAL A 149 19.55 -35.37 -3.16
CA VAL A 149 19.64 -33.94 -2.80
C VAL A 149 19.40 -33.72 -1.30
N TYR A 150 18.50 -34.49 -0.69
CA TYR A 150 18.11 -34.33 0.73
C TYR A 150 18.13 -35.65 1.51
N PRO A 151 19.27 -36.35 1.61
CA PRO A 151 19.36 -37.73 2.11
C PRO A 151 18.83 -37.93 3.54
N ASP A 152 18.82 -36.88 4.37
CA ASP A 152 18.18 -36.93 5.71
C ASP A 152 16.65 -37.03 5.66
N THR A 153 16.04 -36.37 4.67
CA THR A 153 14.62 -36.53 4.36
C THR A 153 14.40 -37.85 3.62
N GLY A 154 15.30 -38.23 2.72
CA GLY A 154 15.30 -39.52 2.03
C GLY A 154 15.25 -40.70 3.00
N ARG A 155 16.18 -40.77 3.97
CA ARG A 155 16.18 -41.82 5.02
C ARG A 155 14.90 -41.84 5.84
N HIS A 156 14.34 -40.67 6.15
CA HIS A 156 13.09 -40.58 6.90
C HIS A 156 11.89 -41.11 6.10
N MET A 157 11.84 -40.85 4.79
CA MET A 157 10.73 -41.25 3.93
C MET A 157 10.84 -42.69 3.42
N LEU A 158 12.04 -43.09 3.00
CA LEU A 158 12.34 -44.37 2.32
C LEU A 158 12.90 -45.43 3.29
N GLY A 159 13.19 -45.06 4.54
CA GLY A 159 13.94 -45.89 5.49
C GLY A 159 15.46 -45.75 5.31
N GLU A 160 16.22 -46.18 6.33
CA GLU A 160 17.68 -46.02 6.40
C GLU A 160 18.43 -46.58 5.18
N ALA A 161 17.94 -47.70 4.63
CA ALA A 161 18.56 -48.34 3.47
C ALA A 161 18.28 -47.60 2.15
N MET A 162 17.26 -46.73 2.10
CA MET A 162 16.78 -46.04 0.89
C MET A 162 16.76 -46.97 -0.34
N ALA A 163 16.08 -48.11 -0.20
CA ALA A 163 16.13 -49.19 -1.18
C ALA A 163 15.67 -48.70 -2.57
N GLU A 164 16.32 -49.17 -3.63
CA GLU A 164 16.02 -48.74 -5.00
C GLU A 164 14.56 -48.96 -5.41
N ASP A 165 13.91 -50.02 -4.91
CA ASP A 165 12.48 -50.27 -5.14
C ASP A 165 11.59 -49.20 -4.48
N ASP A 166 11.94 -48.73 -3.29
CA ASP A 166 11.21 -47.68 -2.58
C ASP A 166 11.41 -46.32 -3.26
N VAL A 167 12.64 -46.04 -3.71
CA VAL A 167 12.98 -44.85 -4.51
C VAL A 167 12.14 -44.81 -5.78
N ARG A 168 12.13 -45.91 -6.55
CA ARG A 168 11.30 -46.05 -7.76
C ARG A 168 9.81 -45.90 -7.45
N THR A 169 9.36 -46.45 -6.33
CA THR A 169 7.95 -46.33 -5.90
C THR A 169 7.58 -44.86 -5.69
N LEU A 170 8.40 -44.07 -4.99
CA LEU A 170 8.12 -42.66 -4.77
C LEU A 170 8.27 -41.81 -6.05
N ASP A 171 9.22 -42.14 -6.92
CA ASP A 171 9.37 -41.46 -8.21
C ASP A 171 8.18 -41.69 -9.15
N ALA A 172 7.52 -42.84 -9.06
CA ALA A 172 6.38 -43.17 -9.91
C ALA A 172 5.08 -42.45 -9.51
N ILE A 173 4.93 -42.00 -8.26
CA ILE A 173 3.65 -41.50 -7.72
C ILE A 173 3.03 -40.39 -8.57
N LEU A 174 3.78 -39.33 -8.88
CA LEU A 174 3.26 -38.19 -9.64
C LEU A 174 3.21 -38.47 -11.15
N PRO A 175 4.26 -39.02 -11.78
CA PRO A 175 4.22 -39.39 -13.20
C PRO A 175 3.09 -40.35 -13.55
N ASP A 176 2.84 -41.40 -12.76
CA ASP A 176 1.76 -42.35 -13.02
C ASP A 176 0.40 -41.69 -12.86
N LEU A 177 0.24 -40.81 -11.88
CA LEU A 177 -1.00 -40.08 -11.66
C LEU A 177 -1.30 -39.14 -12.84
N LEU A 178 -0.30 -38.41 -13.33
CA LEU A 178 -0.40 -37.57 -14.53
C LEU A 178 -0.67 -38.39 -15.78
N ALA A 179 0.00 -39.53 -15.95
CA ALA A 179 -0.17 -40.42 -17.09
C ALA A 179 -1.56 -41.06 -17.12
N SER A 180 -2.15 -41.33 -15.95
CA SER A 180 -3.52 -41.88 -15.83
C SER A 180 -4.62 -40.89 -16.22
N GLY A 181 -4.31 -39.60 -16.28
CA GLY A 181 -5.31 -38.55 -16.53
C GLY A 181 -6.26 -38.30 -15.36
N ALA A 182 -5.83 -38.59 -14.12
CA ALA A 182 -6.63 -38.35 -12.93
C ALA A 182 -7.03 -36.88 -12.79
N ASN A 183 -8.27 -36.62 -12.39
CA ASN A 183 -8.86 -35.27 -12.30
C ASN A 183 -8.68 -34.42 -13.58
N PRO A 184 -9.22 -34.85 -14.73
CA PRO A 184 -8.93 -34.24 -16.04
C PRO A 184 -9.40 -32.78 -16.18
N ASN A 185 -10.31 -32.34 -15.30
CA ASN A 185 -10.88 -31.00 -15.29
C ASN A 185 -10.18 -30.04 -14.29
N ALA A 186 -9.14 -30.49 -13.60
CA ALA A 186 -8.39 -29.66 -12.66
C ALA A 186 -7.79 -28.44 -13.36
N ASN A 187 -7.95 -27.25 -12.77
CA ASN A 187 -7.21 -26.06 -13.20
C ASN A 187 -5.80 -26.14 -12.63
N ILE A 188 -4.81 -26.43 -13.48
CA ILE A 188 -3.42 -26.60 -13.06
C ILE A 188 -2.65 -25.35 -13.46
N TYR A 189 -2.09 -24.66 -12.47
CA TYR A 189 -1.22 -23.49 -12.65
C TYR A 189 0.18 -23.86 -12.19
N LEU A 190 1.08 -24.01 -13.15
CA LEU A 190 2.47 -24.38 -12.92
C LEU A 190 3.38 -23.19 -13.21
N VAL A 191 4.29 -22.88 -12.28
CA VAL A 191 5.36 -21.90 -12.48
C VAL A 191 6.70 -22.61 -12.52
N SER A 192 7.53 -22.29 -13.50
CA SER A 192 8.93 -22.74 -13.54
C SER A 192 9.81 -21.72 -14.26
N SER A 193 11.12 -21.97 -14.30
CA SER A 193 12.10 -21.14 -14.98
C SER A 193 13.17 -22.02 -15.64
N PRO A 194 13.74 -21.63 -16.80
CA PRO A 194 14.90 -22.31 -17.35
C PRO A 194 16.17 -22.06 -16.52
N GLN A 195 16.21 -21.00 -15.70
CA GLN A 195 17.29 -20.71 -14.76
C GLN A 195 17.22 -21.56 -13.47
N ASP A 196 16.14 -22.30 -13.24
CA ASP A 196 16.04 -23.23 -12.12
C ASP A 196 16.92 -24.47 -12.38
N GLU A 197 17.91 -24.72 -11.52
CA GLU A 197 18.80 -25.87 -11.65
C GLU A 197 18.06 -27.22 -11.60
N GLN A 198 16.86 -27.25 -11.03
CA GLN A 198 16.03 -28.45 -10.90
C GLN A 198 15.08 -28.67 -12.09
N TYR A 199 14.82 -27.64 -12.92
CA TYR A 199 13.82 -27.69 -13.98
C TYR A 199 13.99 -28.88 -14.93
N ARG A 200 15.23 -29.11 -15.40
CA ARG A 200 15.55 -30.19 -16.36
C ARG A 200 15.28 -31.60 -15.81
N GLY A 201 15.40 -31.78 -14.50
CA GLY A 201 15.18 -33.08 -13.85
C GLY A 201 13.76 -33.26 -13.32
N GLN A 202 13.11 -32.16 -12.91
CA GLN A 202 11.89 -32.23 -12.11
C GLN A 202 10.63 -31.79 -12.86
N VAL A 203 10.73 -30.98 -13.92
CA VAL A 203 9.55 -30.43 -14.60
C VAL A 203 9.58 -30.76 -16.09
N GLU A 204 10.67 -30.43 -16.78
CA GLU A 204 10.80 -30.59 -18.23
C GLU A 204 10.41 -31.99 -18.75
N PRO A 205 10.86 -33.12 -18.14
CA PRO A 205 10.54 -34.46 -18.63
C PRO A 205 9.04 -34.79 -18.58
N TYR A 206 8.28 -34.10 -17.73
CA TYR A 206 6.88 -34.39 -17.45
C TYR A 206 5.91 -33.38 -18.06
N LEU A 207 6.42 -32.31 -18.70
CA LEU A 207 5.59 -31.29 -19.36
C LEU A 207 4.61 -31.90 -20.38
N GLY A 208 5.05 -32.91 -21.13
CA GLY A 208 4.19 -33.61 -22.09
C GLY A 208 3.00 -34.36 -21.46
N LEU A 209 3.10 -34.75 -20.18
CA LEU A 209 1.96 -35.33 -19.44
C LEU A 209 1.02 -34.23 -18.93
N LEU A 210 1.59 -33.15 -18.39
CA LEU A 210 0.83 -32.00 -17.88
C LEU A 210 0.04 -31.29 -18.98
N GLN A 211 0.61 -31.14 -20.17
CA GLN A 211 -0.05 -30.53 -21.33
C GLN A 211 -1.27 -31.31 -21.84
N ARG A 212 -1.49 -32.55 -21.40
CA ARG A 212 -2.71 -33.32 -21.73
C ARG A 212 -3.95 -32.81 -21.01
N TYR A 213 -3.77 -32.07 -19.91
CA TYR A 213 -4.88 -31.49 -19.15
C TYR A 213 -5.41 -30.25 -19.84
N GLN A 214 -6.72 -30.22 -20.12
CA GLN A 214 -7.37 -29.13 -20.85
C GLN A 214 -7.20 -27.76 -20.17
N ASN A 215 -7.03 -27.76 -18.84
CA ASN A 215 -6.96 -26.57 -18.01
C ASN A 215 -5.55 -26.38 -17.43
N PHE A 216 -4.52 -26.88 -18.14
CA PHE A 216 -3.13 -26.65 -17.80
C PHE A 216 -2.68 -25.25 -18.22
N ASN A 217 -2.03 -24.55 -17.30
CA ASN A 217 -1.48 -23.22 -17.46
C ASN A 217 -0.02 -23.25 -16.98
N PHE A 218 0.89 -22.80 -17.83
CA PHE A 218 2.32 -22.80 -17.54
C PHE A 218 2.87 -21.38 -17.63
N ILE A 219 3.50 -20.92 -16.55
CA ILE A 219 4.22 -19.65 -16.49
C ILE A 219 5.70 -20.00 -16.48
N PHE A 220 6.35 -19.78 -17.62
CA PHE A 220 7.77 -19.99 -17.79
C PHE A 220 8.51 -18.66 -17.65
N SER A 221 9.10 -18.46 -16.48
CA SER A 221 9.68 -17.19 -16.07
C SER A 221 11.15 -17.14 -16.40
N GLU A 222 11.55 -16.18 -17.24
CA GLU A 222 12.93 -15.91 -17.58
C GLU A 222 13.34 -14.57 -17.02
N SER A 223 14.35 -14.57 -16.16
CA SER A 223 14.83 -13.34 -15.53
C SER A 223 16.30 -13.51 -15.12
N PRO A 224 17.17 -12.51 -15.38
CA PRO A 224 18.54 -12.51 -14.86
C PRO A 224 18.60 -12.53 -13.32
N PHE A 225 17.50 -12.22 -12.63
CA PHE A 225 17.42 -12.26 -11.17
C PHE A 225 16.97 -13.61 -10.60
N ILE A 226 16.60 -14.56 -11.46
CA ILE A 226 16.43 -15.95 -11.05
C ILE A 226 17.80 -16.61 -11.09
N THR A 227 18.45 -16.69 -9.93
CA THR A 227 19.80 -17.25 -9.77
C THR A 227 19.82 -18.68 -9.24
N ASP A 228 18.69 -19.15 -8.72
CA ASP A 228 18.52 -20.46 -8.08
C ASP A 228 17.03 -20.84 -7.99
N HIS A 229 16.77 -22.11 -7.66
CA HIS A 229 15.43 -22.67 -7.45
C HIS A 229 14.52 -21.85 -6.52
N GLY A 230 15.07 -21.32 -5.42
CA GLY A 230 14.30 -20.52 -4.45
C GLY A 230 13.83 -19.18 -5.04
N LYS A 231 14.64 -18.59 -5.93
CA LYS A 231 14.35 -17.30 -6.57
C LYS A 231 13.20 -17.37 -7.58
N VAL A 232 12.96 -18.52 -8.20
CA VAL A 232 11.85 -18.68 -9.15
C VAL A 232 10.52 -18.29 -8.51
N THR A 233 10.24 -18.85 -7.33
CA THR A 233 8.99 -18.59 -6.60
C THR A 233 8.92 -17.16 -6.08
N GLN A 234 10.03 -16.61 -5.56
CA GLN A 234 10.09 -15.22 -5.09
C GLN A 234 9.77 -14.26 -6.23
N ARG A 235 10.42 -14.43 -7.39
CA ARG A 235 10.22 -13.58 -8.57
C ARG A 235 8.81 -13.68 -9.15
N ASN A 236 8.15 -14.83 -9.02
CA ASN A 236 6.80 -15.09 -9.50
C ASN A 236 5.72 -14.93 -8.43
N THR A 237 6.02 -14.38 -7.26
CA THR A 237 5.02 -14.11 -6.23
C THR A 237 3.87 -13.20 -6.75
N PRO A 238 4.13 -12.12 -7.52
CA PRO A 238 3.04 -11.29 -8.05
C PRO A 238 2.06 -12.03 -8.98
N PRO A 239 2.46 -12.76 -10.05
CA PRO A 239 1.52 -13.51 -10.87
C PRO A 239 0.82 -14.64 -10.11
N LEU A 240 1.52 -15.32 -9.19
CA LEU A 240 0.91 -16.32 -8.31
C LEU A 240 -0.21 -15.71 -7.47
N LEU A 241 0.00 -14.55 -6.84
CA LEU A 241 -1.03 -13.85 -6.08
C LEU A 241 -2.20 -13.41 -6.97
N GLY A 242 -1.92 -12.94 -8.18
CA GLY A 242 -2.97 -12.63 -9.17
C GLY A 242 -3.88 -13.82 -9.44
N ILE A 243 -3.29 -15.01 -9.65
CA ILE A 243 -4.05 -16.26 -9.79
C ILE A 243 -4.84 -16.56 -8.52
N ALA A 244 -4.23 -16.41 -7.33
CA ALA A 244 -4.93 -16.64 -6.07
C ALA A 244 -6.18 -15.75 -5.92
N TYR A 245 -6.04 -14.45 -6.18
CA TYR A 245 -7.17 -13.51 -6.11
C TYR A 245 -8.31 -13.88 -7.08
N LEU A 246 -7.97 -14.27 -8.31
CA LEU A 246 -8.97 -14.69 -9.30
C LEU A 246 -9.69 -15.97 -8.84
N LEU A 247 -8.94 -16.99 -8.41
CA LEU A 247 -9.50 -18.27 -7.98
C LEU A 247 -10.41 -18.12 -6.76
N VAL A 248 -10.03 -17.28 -5.80
CA VAL A 248 -10.85 -17.00 -4.60
C VAL A 248 -12.19 -16.35 -4.95
N GLU A 249 -12.26 -15.60 -6.05
CA GLU A 249 -13.50 -15.01 -6.57
C GLU A 249 -14.22 -15.96 -7.56
N GLY A 250 -13.79 -17.22 -7.67
CA GLY A 250 -14.40 -18.22 -8.57
C GLY A 250 -14.02 -18.05 -10.05
N ILE A 251 -13.01 -17.23 -10.34
CA ILE A 251 -12.52 -16.98 -11.70
C ILE A 251 -11.30 -17.88 -11.94
N ALA A 252 -11.45 -18.89 -12.79
CA ALA A 252 -10.35 -19.76 -13.20
C ALA A 252 -9.72 -19.26 -14.51
N PRO A 253 -8.62 -18.47 -14.47
CA PRO A 253 -8.01 -17.92 -15.68
C PRO A 253 -7.43 -19.02 -16.57
N ARG A 254 -7.53 -18.80 -17.89
CA ARG A 254 -6.88 -19.61 -18.94
C ARG A 254 -5.71 -18.83 -19.51
N LEU A 255 -4.55 -19.01 -18.90
CA LEU A 255 -3.29 -18.39 -19.31
C LEU A 255 -2.62 -19.15 -20.45
N GLY A 256 -2.88 -20.47 -20.56
CA GLY A 256 -2.17 -21.32 -21.50
C GLY A 256 -0.68 -21.42 -21.14
N ILE A 257 0.18 -21.55 -22.14
CA ILE A 257 1.65 -21.52 -21.95
C ILE A 257 2.12 -20.10 -22.19
N THR A 258 2.71 -19.49 -21.17
CA THR A 258 3.21 -18.12 -21.19
C THR A 258 4.69 -18.12 -20.85
N GLN A 259 5.46 -17.30 -21.57
CA GLN A 259 6.87 -17.04 -21.30
C GLN A 259 7.02 -15.54 -21.10
N HIS A 260 7.74 -15.12 -20.05
CA HIS A 260 7.97 -13.70 -19.79
C HIS A 260 9.43 -13.44 -19.43
N SER A 261 10.00 -12.40 -20.07
CA SER A 261 11.42 -12.01 -19.99
C SER A 261 11.60 -10.51 -20.24
N TYR A 262 10.77 -9.66 -19.61
CA TYR A 262 10.66 -8.23 -19.93
C TYR A 262 11.60 -7.31 -19.14
N GLU A 263 12.65 -7.85 -18.52
CA GLU A 263 13.51 -7.06 -17.65
C GLU A 263 14.71 -6.49 -18.40
N GLU A 264 14.84 -5.16 -18.36
CA GLU A 264 16.00 -4.42 -18.86
C GLU A 264 16.66 -3.70 -17.67
N PRO A 265 17.46 -4.39 -16.84
CA PRO A 265 18.03 -3.78 -15.64
C PRO A 265 18.95 -2.59 -15.94
N GLU A 266 19.56 -2.59 -17.12
CA GLU A 266 20.46 -1.54 -17.62
C GLU A 266 19.74 -0.51 -18.53
N ALA A 267 18.41 -0.51 -18.57
CA ALA A 267 17.66 0.46 -19.36
C ALA A 267 18.02 1.89 -18.92
N ASP A 268 18.35 2.75 -19.89
CA ASP A 268 18.67 4.14 -19.63
C ASP A 268 17.45 4.90 -19.11
N ARG A 269 17.59 5.52 -17.93
CA ARG A 269 16.56 6.31 -17.26
C ARG A 269 16.75 7.82 -17.43
N SER A 270 17.82 8.26 -18.09
CA SER A 270 18.19 9.67 -18.24
C SER A 270 17.06 10.53 -18.85
N GLY A 271 16.30 9.96 -19.79
CA GLY A 271 15.17 10.62 -20.44
C GLY A 271 14.02 10.93 -19.48
N ILE A 272 13.58 9.95 -18.68
CA ILE A 272 12.50 10.16 -17.70
C ILE A 272 12.97 11.04 -16.54
N ASP A 273 14.22 10.88 -16.09
CA ASP A 273 14.80 11.71 -15.03
C ASP A 273 14.85 13.19 -15.46
N SER A 274 15.24 13.46 -16.71
CA SER A 274 15.26 14.80 -17.28
C SER A 274 13.85 15.40 -17.39
N PHE A 275 12.88 14.62 -17.88
CA PHE A 275 11.47 15.02 -17.94
C PHE A 275 10.94 15.39 -16.55
N LEU A 276 11.03 14.47 -15.58
CA LEU A 276 10.53 14.67 -14.22
C LEU A 276 11.17 15.90 -13.57
N LYS A 277 12.48 16.10 -13.76
CA LYS A 277 13.18 17.29 -13.29
C LYS A 277 12.66 18.58 -13.93
N SER A 278 12.48 18.59 -15.26
CA SER A 278 12.01 19.78 -15.98
C SER A 278 10.56 20.17 -15.65
N THR A 279 9.71 19.19 -15.35
CA THR A 279 8.30 19.42 -15.02
C THR A 279 8.05 19.59 -13.52
N SER A 280 9.09 19.48 -12.69
CA SER A 280 8.96 19.62 -11.25
C SER A 280 8.63 21.06 -10.88
N VAL A 281 7.51 21.23 -10.16
CA VAL A 281 7.17 22.50 -9.52
C VAL A 281 8.19 22.83 -8.43
N VAL A 282 8.80 21.81 -7.81
CA VAL A 282 9.91 22.00 -6.88
C VAL A 282 11.20 22.15 -7.68
N GLN A 283 11.83 23.33 -7.60
CA GLN A 283 13.07 23.62 -8.29
C GLN A 283 14.18 23.88 -7.28
N GLY A 284 15.30 23.15 -7.42
CA GLY A 284 16.49 23.37 -6.60
C GLY A 284 17.19 24.71 -6.85
N SER A 285 16.78 25.47 -7.86
CA SER A 285 17.23 26.84 -8.10
C SER A 285 16.63 27.85 -7.13
N LEU A 286 15.47 27.57 -6.52
CA LEU A 286 14.89 28.43 -5.49
C LEU A 286 15.40 28.01 -4.11
N ALA A 287 16.06 28.94 -3.41
CA ALA A 287 16.61 28.69 -2.09
C ALA A 287 15.51 28.29 -1.09
N THR A 288 15.81 27.34 -0.22
CA THR A 288 14.90 26.97 0.87
C THR A 288 14.77 28.10 1.87
N PRO A 289 13.58 28.29 2.49
CA PRO A 289 13.41 29.31 3.50
C PRO A 289 14.24 28.93 4.74
N VAL A 290 15.09 29.85 5.19
CA VAL A 290 15.83 29.76 6.44
C VAL A 290 14.93 30.27 7.56
N VAL A 291 14.72 29.45 8.60
CA VAL A 291 14.00 29.84 9.82
C VAL A 291 15.03 30.32 10.85
N ILE A 292 14.94 31.59 11.24
CA ILE A 292 15.80 32.24 12.24
C ILE A 292 15.20 32.07 13.63
N ALA A 293 13.89 32.26 13.75
CA ALA A 293 13.12 31.95 14.94
C ALA A 293 11.82 31.24 14.52
N PRO A 294 11.30 30.28 15.30
CA PRO A 294 11.96 29.67 16.45
C PRO A 294 13.19 28.84 16.05
N GLY A 295 14.17 28.79 16.94
CA GLY A 295 15.36 27.96 16.79
C GLY A 295 15.06 26.47 16.98
N PRO A 296 15.97 25.58 16.54
CA PRO A 296 15.79 24.15 16.71
C PRO A 296 15.68 23.78 18.21
N HIS A 297 14.58 23.12 18.56
CA HIS A 297 14.27 22.66 19.92
C HIS A 297 14.04 23.77 20.97
N ASP A 298 13.71 24.98 20.53
CA ASP A 298 13.33 26.06 21.44
C ASP A 298 12.11 25.66 22.29
N LEU A 299 12.12 26.07 23.56
CA LEU A 299 10.98 25.94 24.46
C LEU A 299 10.22 27.28 24.53
N LEU A 300 8.99 27.30 24.03
CA LEU A 300 8.23 28.51 23.76
C LEU A 300 6.89 28.55 24.52
N PRO A 301 6.32 29.75 24.76
CA PRO A 301 4.99 29.91 25.33
C PRO A 301 3.89 29.45 24.35
N VAL A 302 2.70 29.14 24.88
CA VAL A 302 1.50 28.80 24.08
C VAL A 302 1.00 29.92 23.18
N ALA A 303 1.35 31.18 23.47
CA ALA A 303 0.92 32.36 22.74
C ALA A 303 2.13 33.17 22.24
N GLY A 304 1.97 33.86 21.10
CA GLY A 304 2.96 34.83 20.62
C GLY A 304 4.22 34.24 19.98
N VAL A 305 4.22 32.94 19.63
CA VAL A 305 5.30 32.33 18.84
C VAL A 305 5.33 32.96 17.46
N ARG A 306 6.42 33.67 17.16
CA ARG A 306 6.66 34.32 15.88
C ARG A 306 7.77 33.61 15.12
N PHE A 307 7.43 33.18 13.92
CA PHE A 307 8.39 32.73 12.95
C PHE A 307 8.99 33.91 12.20
N THR A 308 10.30 33.92 12.06
CA THR A 308 11.04 34.87 11.24
C THR A 308 12.10 34.14 10.45
N GLY A 309 12.45 34.68 9.28
CA GLY A 309 13.41 34.02 8.43
C GLY A 309 13.78 34.80 7.18
N HIS A 310 14.52 34.12 6.31
CA HIS A 310 14.91 34.62 4.99
C HIS A 310 14.56 33.59 3.91
N ALA A 311 14.06 34.06 2.77
CA ALA A 311 13.74 33.26 1.60
C ALA A 311 13.96 34.07 0.30
N PRO A 312 15.23 34.38 -0.07
CA PRO A 312 15.51 35.23 -1.22
C PRO A 312 14.98 34.65 -2.54
N GLY A 313 14.42 35.51 -3.39
CA GLY A 313 13.86 35.14 -4.69
C GLY A 313 12.43 34.57 -4.64
N ALA A 314 11.86 34.41 -3.45
CA ALA A 314 10.47 34.02 -3.28
C ALA A 314 9.56 35.25 -3.08
N VAL A 315 8.27 35.08 -3.39
CA VAL A 315 7.21 36.04 -3.08
C VAL A 315 6.46 35.68 -1.79
N ARG A 316 6.51 34.41 -1.39
CA ARG A 316 5.89 33.93 -0.15
C ARG A 316 6.55 32.67 0.40
N VAL A 317 6.34 32.42 1.69
CA VAL A 317 6.65 31.15 2.38
C VAL A 317 5.35 30.48 2.80
N SER A 318 5.14 29.23 2.37
CA SER A 318 3.99 28.41 2.78
C SER A 318 4.33 27.59 4.01
N ILE A 319 3.42 27.52 4.98
CA ILE A 319 3.65 27.00 6.32
C ILE A 319 2.62 25.92 6.65
N TRP A 320 3.11 24.75 7.06
CA TRP A 320 2.32 23.54 7.28
C TRP A 320 2.70 22.87 8.58
N GLU A 321 1.76 22.15 9.18
CA GLU A 321 2.02 21.31 10.36
C GLU A 321 1.25 20.00 10.22
N HIS A 322 1.93 18.87 10.41
CA HIS A 322 1.34 17.53 10.28
C HIS A 322 0.58 17.26 8.97
N GLY A 323 0.96 17.94 7.87
CA GLY A 323 0.30 17.83 6.57
C GLY A 323 -0.92 18.75 6.40
N THR A 324 -1.26 19.55 7.41
CA THR A 324 -2.30 20.57 7.35
C THR A 324 -1.69 21.94 7.03
N TYR A 325 -2.30 22.66 6.09
CA TYR A 325 -1.90 24.03 5.78
C TYR A 325 -2.24 24.94 6.96
N LEU A 326 -1.26 25.70 7.44
CA LEU A 326 -1.48 26.68 8.49
C LEU A 326 -1.70 28.07 7.91
N SER A 327 -0.77 28.55 7.09
CA SER A 327 -0.78 29.91 6.54
C SER A 327 0.30 30.10 5.45
N SER A 328 0.36 31.30 4.87
CA SER A 328 1.50 31.75 4.08
C SER A 328 1.93 33.15 4.46
N ALA A 329 3.24 33.36 4.56
CA ALA A 329 3.87 34.63 4.86
C ALA A 329 4.36 35.30 3.57
N PRO A 330 4.08 36.60 3.32
CA PRO A 330 4.72 37.32 2.24
C PRO A 330 6.22 37.47 2.51
N VAL A 331 7.02 37.45 1.43
CA VAL A 331 8.46 37.70 1.47
C VAL A 331 8.73 39.11 0.95
N GLY A 332 9.48 39.91 1.72
CA GLY A 332 9.88 41.26 1.32
C GLY A 332 10.96 41.27 0.24
N GLU A 333 11.22 42.44 -0.35
CA GLU A 333 12.26 42.62 -1.38
C GLU A 333 13.67 42.25 -0.89
N ASP A 334 13.92 42.34 0.42
CA ASP A 334 15.14 41.92 1.09
C ASP A 334 15.22 40.40 1.34
N GLY A 335 14.17 39.66 0.99
CA GLY A 335 14.03 38.23 1.26
C GLY A 335 13.54 37.92 2.67
N GLY A 336 13.27 38.92 3.51
CA GLY A 336 12.77 38.73 4.86
C GLY A 336 11.31 38.27 4.89
N TRP A 337 10.96 37.39 5.82
CA TRP A 337 9.57 36.99 6.05
C TRP A 337 9.29 36.84 7.55
N THR A 338 8.04 37.07 7.93
CA THR A 338 7.56 36.85 9.30
C THR A 338 6.15 36.28 9.29
N TRP A 339 5.89 35.40 10.24
CA TRP A 339 4.58 34.81 10.47
C TRP A 339 4.36 34.59 11.96
N ALA A 340 3.12 34.73 12.42
CA ALA A 340 2.70 34.28 13.73
C ALA A 340 1.38 33.54 13.57
N LYS A 341 1.17 32.49 14.36
CA LYS A 341 -0.10 31.77 14.38
C LYS A 341 -1.13 32.62 15.14
N ASP A 342 -2.30 32.81 14.54
CA ASP A 342 -3.38 33.60 15.14
C ASP A 342 -4.06 32.89 16.32
N THR A 343 -3.94 31.56 16.37
CA THR A 343 -4.41 30.73 17.47
C THR A 343 -3.28 30.33 18.41
N LEU A 344 -3.64 29.96 19.64
CA LEU A 344 -2.70 29.35 20.57
C LEU A 344 -2.13 28.04 20.02
N TRP A 345 -0.89 27.77 20.39
CA TRP A 345 -0.26 26.48 20.19
C TRP A 345 -0.68 25.52 21.30
N SER A 346 -0.91 24.26 20.96
CA SER A 346 -1.08 23.20 21.96
C SER A 346 0.23 22.96 22.70
N PRO A 347 0.21 22.51 23.96
CA PRO A 347 1.44 22.09 24.63
C PRO A 347 2.00 20.82 23.97
N GLY A 348 3.33 20.73 23.84
CA GLY A 348 4.03 19.58 23.27
C GLY A 348 5.03 19.92 22.18
N GLU A 349 5.56 18.90 21.52
CA GLU A 349 6.46 19.06 20.38
C GLU A 349 5.68 19.43 19.11
N HIS A 350 6.24 20.37 18.35
CA HIS A 350 5.70 20.83 17.08
C HIS A 350 6.74 20.67 15.96
N LEU A 351 6.27 20.22 14.80
CA LEU A 351 7.05 20.12 13.57
C LEU A 351 6.34 20.90 12.46
N VAL A 352 6.85 22.10 12.21
CA VAL A 352 6.34 23.00 11.17
C VAL A 352 7.21 22.85 9.93
N ARG A 353 6.58 22.56 8.80
CA ARG A 353 7.21 22.43 7.49
C ARG A 353 6.94 23.65 6.64
N LEU A 354 7.99 24.22 6.05
CA LEU A 354 7.95 25.43 5.24
C LEU A 354 8.51 25.19 3.84
N PHE A 355 8.05 25.96 2.86
CA PHE A 355 8.73 26.10 1.57
C PHE A 355 8.46 27.48 0.98
N ALA A 356 9.41 27.97 0.19
CA ALA A 356 9.31 29.23 -0.50
C ALA A 356 8.62 29.03 -1.87
N VAL A 357 7.94 30.07 -2.36
CA VAL A 357 7.29 30.09 -3.68
C VAL A 357 7.71 31.33 -4.43
N ASP A 358 8.18 31.18 -5.67
CA ASP A 358 8.60 32.28 -6.54
C ASP A 358 7.41 32.93 -7.29
N PRO A 359 7.61 34.03 -8.04
CA PRO A 359 6.55 34.69 -8.81
C PRO A 359 5.91 33.81 -9.90
N ASN A 360 6.61 32.78 -10.38
CA ASN A 360 6.13 31.88 -11.42
C ASN A 360 5.40 30.66 -10.83
N GLY A 361 5.32 30.55 -9.50
CA GLY A 361 4.69 29.45 -8.79
C GLY A 361 5.62 28.26 -8.53
N TYR A 362 6.91 28.35 -8.84
CA TYR A 362 7.90 27.32 -8.50
C TYR A 362 8.19 27.34 -6.99
N GLN A 363 8.47 26.16 -6.45
CA GLN A 363 8.65 25.93 -5.03
C GLN A 363 10.10 25.55 -4.71
N SER A 364 10.57 25.93 -3.53
CA SER A 364 11.83 25.42 -2.99
C SER A 364 11.65 24.01 -2.44
N GLU A 365 12.76 23.35 -2.09
CA GLU A 365 12.71 22.21 -1.17
C GLU A 365 12.12 22.63 0.20
N ARG A 366 11.78 21.64 1.02
CA ARG A 366 11.08 21.82 2.30
C ARG A 366 12.08 22.07 3.43
N THR A 367 11.79 23.03 4.30
CA THR A 367 12.50 23.27 5.56
C THR A 367 11.63 22.83 6.72
N ASP A 368 12.19 22.06 7.66
CA ASP A 368 11.50 21.66 8.88
C ASP A 368 12.00 22.48 10.08
N ALA A 369 11.07 23.11 10.79
CA ALA A 369 11.30 23.84 12.03
C ALA A 369 10.65 23.08 13.19
N ARG A 370 11.47 22.72 14.17
CA ARG A 370 11.06 21.86 15.29
C ARG A 370 11.26 22.60 16.60
N PHE A 371 10.22 22.68 17.43
CA PHE A 371 10.23 23.40 18.71
C PHE A 371 9.20 22.78 19.67
N THR A 372 9.27 23.14 20.94
CA THR A 372 8.38 22.63 21.98
C THR A 372 7.61 23.78 22.62
N VAL A 373 6.31 23.61 22.77
CA VAL A 373 5.43 24.59 23.42
C VAL A 373 5.07 24.10 24.82
N SER A 374 5.10 25.01 25.79
CA SER A 374 4.73 24.72 27.18
C SER A 374 3.88 25.83 27.79
N GLU A 375 2.84 25.44 28.53
CA GLU A 375 2.01 26.35 29.33
C GLU A 375 2.77 26.98 30.50
N HIS A 376 3.90 26.38 30.88
CA HIS A 376 4.73 26.83 31.99
C HIS A 376 5.77 27.88 31.59
N VAL A 377 5.82 28.26 30.31
CA VAL A 377 6.66 29.36 29.82
C VAL A 377 5.81 30.61 29.69
N ALA A 378 6.17 31.67 30.42
CA ALA A 378 5.50 32.96 30.32
C ALA A 378 5.86 33.64 28.99
N ALA A 379 4.86 34.18 28.28
CA ALA A 379 5.09 34.99 27.09
C ALA A 379 5.84 36.27 27.47
N GLN A 380 6.97 36.56 26.80
CA GLN A 380 7.65 37.85 26.99
C GLN A 380 6.83 38.99 26.34
N PRO A 381 6.73 40.17 26.99
CA PRO A 381 6.05 41.32 26.38
C PRO A 381 6.78 41.76 25.09
N PRO A 382 6.06 42.23 24.05
CA PRO A 382 6.72 42.78 22.87
C PRO A 382 7.57 44.00 23.27
N GLY A 383 8.83 44.04 22.82
CA GLY A 383 9.73 45.18 23.00
C GLY A 383 9.21 46.46 22.33
N PRO A 384 9.68 47.65 22.73
CA PRO A 384 9.08 48.92 22.32
C PRO A 384 9.41 49.22 20.85
N GLY A 385 8.43 49.02 19.97
CA GLY A 385 8.45 49.46 18.57
C GLY A 385 7.12 50.11 18.22
N SER A 386 7.14 51.44 18.07
CA SER A 386 6.11 52.32 17.48
C SER A 386 4.65 51.93 17.70
N GLY A 387 4.07 52.49 18.76
CA GLY A 387 2.72 52.21 19.21
C GLY A 387 1.62 52.60 18.22
N HIS A 388 0.50 51.89 18.33
CA HIS A 388 -0.84 52.46 18.22
C HIS A 388 -1.66 51.94 19.39
N ALA A 389 -2.35 52.87 20.04
CA ALA A 389 -2.98 52.72 21.34
C ALA A 389 -4.11 51.68 21.36
N ALA A 390 -4.21 50.96 22.48
CA ALA A 390 -5.40 50.23 22.87
C ALA A 390 -6.50 51.20 23.30
N GLY A 391 -7.73 50.97 22.84
CA GLY A 391 -8.91 51.59 23.41
C GLY A 391 -10.08 51.72 22.44
N THR A 392 -10.95 50.71 22.38
CA THR A 392 -12.41 50.84 22.37
C THR A 392 -13.05 49.46 22.41
N VAL A 393 -14.07 49.29 23.25
CA VAL A 393 -14.97 48.14 23.23
C VAL A 393 -15.71 48.21 21.90
N ALA A 394 -15.36 47.36 20.94
CA ALA A 394 -15.96 47.35 19.61
C ALA A 394 -17.35 46.71 19.67
N GLY A 395 -18.35 47.43 19.15
CA GLY A 395 -19.60 46.80 18.73
C GLY A 395 -19.31 45.74 17.66
N GLN A 396 -20.13 44.69 17.62
CA GLN A 396 -19.98 43.58 16.68
C GLN A 396 -19.84 44.11 15.23
N LEU A 397 -18.75 43.72 14.56
CA LEU A 397 -18.49 44.10 13.16
C LEU A 397 -19.67 43.68 12.26
N PRO A 398 -20.02 44.48 11.25
CA PRO A 398 -21.03 44.09 10.27
C PRO A 398 -20.54 42.90 9.42
N VAL A 399 -21.48 42.14 8.88
CA VAL A 399 -21.20 41.10 7.87
C VAL A 399 -20.55 41.77 6.65
N PRO A 400 -19.42 41.25 6.13
CA PRO A 400 -18.75 41.84 4.98
C PRO A 400 -19.63 41.74 3.72
N LEU A 401 -19.64 42.81 2.92
CA LEU A 401 -20.32 42.80 1.62
C LEU A 401 -19.37 42.21 0.57
N VAL A 402 -19.71 41.03 0.05
CA VAL A 402 -19.00 40.41 -1.07
C VAL A 402 -19.62 40.90 -2.38
N GLN A 403 -18.81 41.55 -3.22
CA GLN A 403 -19.24 42.08 -4.52
C GLN A 403 -18.85 41.14 -5.67
N ARG A 404 -17.75 40.40 -5.51
CA ARG A 404 -17.28 39.38 -6.46
C ARG A 404 -16.75 38.16 -5.71
N PRO A 405 -17.04 36.93 -6.17
CA PRO A 405 -18.05 36.62 -7.18
C PRO A 405 -19.47 36.89 -6.64
N GLU A 406 -20.42 37.09 -7.55
CA GLU A 406 -21.84 37.09 -7.19
C GLU A 406 -22.27 35.68 -6.80
N ALA A 407 -23.15 35.56 -5.79
CA ALA A 407 -23.66 34.27 -5.34
C ALA A 407 -24.35 33.52 -6.50
N TYR A 408 -24.08 32.21 -6.58
CA TYR A 408 -24.56 31.26 -7.59
C TYR A 408 -24.06 31.52 -9.03
N ARG A 409 -23.06 32.39 -9.20
CA ARG A 409 -22.48 32.62 -10.52
C ARG A 409 -21.63 31.45 -10.97
N GLN A 410 -21.76 31.08 -12.25
CA GLN A 410 -20.81 30.19 -12.91
C GLN A 410 -19.61 31.01 -13.40
N LEU A 411 -18.41 30.65 -12.96
CA LEU A 411 -17.18 31.39 -13.26
C LEU A 411 -16.38 30.61 -14.31
N ALA A 412 -16.18 31.21 -15.47
CA ALA A 412 -15.49 30.56 -16.60
C ALA A 412 -14.00 30.31 -16.32
N GLU A 413 -13.41 31.07 -15.40
CA GLU A 413 -12.02 30.96 -14.99
C GLU A 413 -11.92 30.12 -13.71
N ALA A 414 -10.99 29.17 -13.69
CA ALA A 414 -10.73 28.36 -12.49
C ALA A 414 -10.05 29.18 -11.37
N GLN A 415 -9.50 30.37 -11.68
CA GLN A 415 -8.99 31.30 -10.67
C GLN A 415 -10.11 32.23 -10.23
N VAL A 416 -10.72 31.94 -9.08
CA VAL A 416 -11.82 32.73 -8.54
C VAL A 416 -11.28 33.76 -7.57
N ALA A 417 -11.36 35.04 -7.94
CA ALA A 417 -11.03 36.16 -7.09
C ALA A 417 -12.24 36.65 -6.29
N PHE A 418 -12.02 37.03 -5.04
CA PHE A 418 -13.03 37.62 -4.18
C PHE A 418 -12.74 39.11 -3.98
N ALA A 419 -13.76 39.96 -4.01
CA ALA A 419 -13.62 41.37 -3.69
C ALA A 419 -14.90 41.91 -3.05
N GLY A 420 -14.75 42.92 -2.21
CA GLY A 420 -15.88 43.48 -1.49
C GLY A 420 -15.54 44.66 -0.59
N VAL A 421 -16.44 44.93 0.36
CA VAL A 421 -16.33 46.02 1.34
C VAL A 421 -16.58 45.49 2.74
N ALA A 422 -15.73 45.87 3.70
CA ALA A 422 -15.83 45.51 5.11
C ALA A 422 -15.46 46.73 5.98
N ALA A 423 -16.42 47.63 6.20
CA ALA A 423 -16.17 48.87 6.95
C ALA A 423 -15.84 48.57 8.42
N GLY A 424 -14.73 49.13 8.91
CA GLY A 424 -14.26 48.97 10.29
C GLY A 424 -13.46 47.70 10.56
N ALA A 425 -13.34 46.80 9.57
CA ALA A 425 -12.46 45.63 9.65
C ALA A 425 -11.04 46.00 9.19
N VAL A 426 -10.05 45.27 9.69
CA VAL A 426 -8.65 45.35 9.21
C VAL A 426 -8.31 44.20 8.28
N GLN A 427 -9.05 43.09 8.37
CA GLN A 427 -8.88 41.92 7.53
C GLN A 427 -10.22 41.27 7.17
N VAL A 428 -10.22 40.53 6.06
CA VAL A 428 -11.29 39.63 5.64
C VAL A 428 -10.73 38.22 5.47
N GLY A 429 -11.38 37.24 6.09
CA GLY A 429 -11.05 35.82 6.03
C GLY A 429 -12.04 35.02 5.20
N PHE A 430 -11.56 33.90 4.65
CA PHE A 430 -12.31 33.01 3.75
C PHE A 430 -12.23 31.58 4.29
N ARG A 431 -13.39 30.89 4.40
CA ARG A 431 -13.49 29.48 4.81
C ARG A 431 -14.37 28.71 3.81
N GLU A 432 -14.13 27.41 3.63
CA GLU A 432 -15.05 26.49 2.94
C GLU A 432 -15.14 25.21 3.76
N ASP A 433 -16.37 24.74 4.05
CA ASP A 433 -16.63 23.55 4.90
C ASP A 433 -15.91 23.58 6.27
N GLY A 434 -15.78 24.78 6.85
CA GLY A 434 -15.06 25.02 8.11
C GLY A 434 -13.53 25.06 7.98
N VAL A 435 -12.97 24.86 6.78
CA VAL A 435 -11.54 24.94 6.50
C VAL A 435 -11.18 26.36 6.11
N PHE A 436 -10.19 26.96 6.77
CA PHE A 436 -9.69 28.29 6.42
C PHE A 436 -8.87 28.27 5.13
N LEU A 437 -9.28 29.07 4.15
CA LEU A 437 -8.69 29.16 2.82
C LEU A 437 -7.62 30.26 2.76
N GLY A 438 -7.81 31.35 3.47
CA GLY A 438 -6.89 32.48 3.49
C GLY A 438 -7.54 33.76 4.01
N SER A 439 -6.78 34.85 4.01
CA SER A 439 -7.27 36.19 4.32
C SER A 439 -6.63 37.25 3.43
N CYS A 440 -7.23 38.44 3.42
CA CYS A 440 -6.68 39.63 2.80
C CYS A 440 -6.86 40.84 3.72
N ALA A 441 -5.98 41.84 3.58
CA ALA A 441 -6.11 43.10 4.29
C ALA A 441 -7.25 43.96 3.72
N VAL A 442 -7.91 44.72 4.60
CA VAL A 442 -8.89 45.73 4.22
C VAL A 442 -8.17 47.08 4.07
N ALA A 443 -8.36 47.73 2.94
CA ALA A 443 -7.82 49.06 2.66
C ALA A 443 -8.52 50.13 3.54
N PRO A 444 -7.91 51.32 3.72
CA PRO A 444 -8.49 52.38 4.55
C PRO A 444 -9.89 52.86 4.11
N ASP A 445 -10.27 52.67 2.84
CA ASP A 445 -11.59 52.98 2.30
C ASP A 445 -12.62 51.84 2.51
N GLY A 446 -12.23 50.78 3.24
CA GLY A 446 -13.03 49.62 3.55
C GLY A 446 -13.05 48.55 2.46
N ARG A 447 -12.33 48.73 1.33
CA ARG A 447 -12.30 47.76 0.23
C ARG A 447 -11.27 46.66 0.46
N TRP A 448 -11.55 45.48 -0.06
CA TRP A 448 -10.63 44.34 -0.01
C TRP A 448 -10.70 43.54 -1.30
N SER A 449 -9.59 42.86 -1.61
CA SER A 449 -9.47 41.95 -2.75
C SER A 449 -8.60 40.78 -2.35
N TRP A 450 -9.05 39.57 -2.64
CA TRP A 450 -8.36 38.33 -2.36
C TRP A 450 -8.31 37.47 -3.60
N GLU A 451 -7.09 37.17 -4.01
CA GLU A 451 -6.82 36.18 -5.05
C GLU A 451 -6.19 34.97 -4.37
N PRO A 452 -6.88 33.82 -4.35
CA PRO A 452 -6.37 32.63 -3.67
C PRO A 452 -5.02 32.16 -4.24
N GLY A 453 -4.78 32.42 -5.53
CA GLY A 453 -3.57 31.99 -6.23
C GLY A 453 -3.58 30.51 -6.60
N TRP A 454 -4.72 29.82 -6.45
CA TRP A 454 -4.95 28.46 -6.95
C TRP A 454 -6.14 28.39 -7.91
N THR A 455 -6.22 27.29 -8.65
CA THR A 455 -7.35 26.92 -9.48
C THR A 455 -8.33 26.06 -8.68
N TRP A 456 -9.60 26.44 -8.71
CA TRP A 456 -10.69 25.72 -8.08
C TRP A 456 -11.07 24.50 -8.92
N ALA A 457 -11.36 23.38 -8.26
CA ALA A 457 -11.84 22.18 -8.93
C ALA A 457 -13.20 22.44 -9.60
N GLY A 458 -13.52 21.68 -10.64
CA GLY A 458 -14.86 21.76 -11.23
C GLY A 458 -15.90 21.22 -10.24
N GLY A 459 -16.97 21.98 -10.03
CA GLY A 459 -17.96 21.68 -8.99
C GLY A 459 -18.63 22.92 -8.39
N MET A 460 -19.50 22.66 -7.42
CA MET A 460 -20.10 23.69 -6.57
C MET A 460 -19.21 23.94 -5.36
N HIS A 461 -18.99 25.22 -5.06
CA HIS A 461 -18.21 25.70 -3.93
C HIS A 461 -19.05 26.65 -3.09
N THR A 462 -18.82 26.69 -1.78
CA THR A 462 -19.47 27.66 -0.87
C THR A 462 -18.44 28.24 0.07
N VAL A 463 -18.05 29.50 -0.18
CA VAL A 463 -17.04 30.19 0.63
C VAL A 463 -17.71 31.12 1.64
N GLU A 464 -17.43 30.90 2.91
CA GLU A 464 -17.80 31.76 4.03
C GLU A 464 -16.78 32.91 4.16
N VAL A 465 -17.24 34.15 4.00
CA VAL A 465 -16.43 35.37 4.09
C VAL A 465 -16.76 36.12 5.36
N PHE A 466 -15.79 36.36 6.24
CA PHE A 466 -15.99 37.06 7.51
C PHE A 466 -14.98 38.20 7.67
N ALA A 467 -15.35 39.24 8.42
CA ALA A 467 -14.48 40.37 8.71
C ALA A 467 -13.87 40.23 10.10
N ALA A 468 -12.64 40.72 10.27
CA ALA A 468 -11.95 40.75 11.55
C ALA A 468 -11.41 42.16 11.84
N ASP A 469 -11.55 42.60 13.09
CA ASP A 469 -10.97 43.85 13.58
C ASP A 469 -9.54 43.65 14.10
N ALA A 470 -8.87 44.74 14.47
CA ALA A 470 -7.51 44.72 15.01
C ALA A 470 -7.40 44.00 16.37
N ALA A 471 -8.52 43.76 17.06
CA ALA A 471 -8.60 43.04 18.32
C ALA A 471 -8.94 41.54 18.14
N GLY A 472 -9.16 41.09 16.90
CA GLY A 472 -9.49 39.70 16.57
C GLY A 472 -10.97 39.34 16.71
N GLY A 473 -11.87 40.32 16.87
CA GLY A 473 -13.31 40.09 16.84
C GLY A 473 -13.79 39.74 15.43
N GLU A 474 -14.43 38.58 15.25
CA GLU A 474 -15.01 38.15 13.98
C GLU A 474 -16.47 38.65 13.82
N SER A 475 -16.83 39.10 12.62
CA SER A 475 -18.23 39.28 12.24
C SER A 475 -18.90 37.94 11.88
N PRO A 476 -20.24 37.87 11.84
CA PRO A 476 -20.90 36.74 11.19
C PRO A 476 -20.47 36.64 9.71
N ALA A 477 -20.36 35.41 9.19
CA ALA A 477 -19.89 35.17 7.83
C ALA A 477 -20.99 35.37 6.77
N ALA A 478 -20.60 35.87 5.60
CA ALA A 478 -21.39 35.85 4.37
C ALA A 478 -21.06 34.59 3.57
N ALA A 479 -22.04 33.72 3.31
CA ALA A 479 -21.87 32.56 2.45
C ALA A 479 -21.96 32.95 0.97
N VAL A 480 -20.95 32.60 0.20
CA VAL A 480 -20.81 32.90 -1.24
C VAL A 480 -20.72 31.59 -2.02
N PRO A 481 -21.86 31.02 -2.45
CA PRO A 481 -21.85 29.87 -3.33
C PRO A 481 -21.45 30.28 -4.75
N PHE A 482 -20.66 29.47 -5.46
CA PHE A 482 -20.35 29.64 -6.89
C PHE A 482 -20.05 28.29 -7.55
N ALA A 483 -20.06 28.26 -8.89
CA ALA A 483 -19.81 27.04 -9.66
C ALA A 483 -18.61 27.22 -10.60
N VAL A 484 -17.73 26.23 -10.65
CA VAL A 484 -16.63 26.16 -11.62
C VAL A 484 -16.95 25.06 -12.64
N PRO A 485 -16.94 25.34 -13.95
CA PRO A 485 -17.18 24.34 -14.97
C PRO A 485 -16.19 23.17 -14.85
N ASN A 486 -16.71 21.94 -14.90
CA ASN A 486 -15.89 20.79 -15.22
C ASN A 486 -15.42 20.95 -16.67
N ILE A 487 -14.15 21.32 -16.88
CA ILE A 487 -13.54 21.24 -18.21
C ILE A 487 -13.28 19.76 -18.45
N PRO A 488 -13.98 19.08 -19.36
CA PRO A 488 -13.60 17.74 -19.76
C PRO A 488 -12.20 17.86 -20.35
N THR A 489 -11.24 17.10 -19.85
CA THR A 489 -9.95 16.94 -20.51
C THR A 489 -10.23 16.59 -21.97
N GLY A 490 -9.84 17.50 -22.86
CA GLY A 490 -10.14 17.41 -24.27
C GLY A 490 -9.77 16.03 -24.79
N ALA A 491 -10.74 15.34 -25.38
CA ALA A 491 -10.50 14.24 -26.27
C ALA A 491 -9.49 14.72 -27.32
N ALA A 492 -8.27 14.18 -27.26
CA ALA A 492 -7.38 14.23 -28.40
C ALA A 492 -8.15 13.63 -29.58
N ALA A 493 -8.30 14.43 -30.63
CA ALA A 493 -8.88 13.98 -31.88
C ALA A 493 -8.13 12.71 -32.32
N ALA A 494 -8.85 11.60 -32.43
CA ALA A 494 -8.40 10.44 -33.17
C ALA A 494 -8.24 10.89 -34.64
N GLY A 495 -7.01 11.20 -35.01
CA GLY A 495 -6.59 11.33 -36.41
C GLY A 495 -6.39 9.94 -37.01
N TYR A 496 -6.93 9.77 -38.21
CA TYR A 496 -6.93 8.59 -39.07
C TYR A 496 -5.59 7.85 -39.20
#